data_AF-A0A212CM31-F1
#
_entry.id   AF-A0A212CM31-F1
#
_cell.length_a   1.000
_cell.length_b   1.000
_cell.length_c   1.000
_cell.angle_alpha   90.00
_cell.angle_beta   90.00
_cell.angle_gamma   90.00
#
_symmetry.space_group_name_H-M   'P 1'
#
loop_
_entity.id
_entity.type
_entity.pdbx_description
1 polymer ?
#
loop_
_entity_poly.entity_id
_entity_poly.type
_entity_poly.pdbx_seq_one_letter_code
_entity_poly.pdbx_strand_id
1 'polypeptide(L)'
;IATKEPLNPIKQDVKDGKLRYVANIFPHKGYIWNYGALPQTWEDPHRKDKSTDCCGDNDPIDVCEIGSKVLSRGEVVHVKILGVLALIDQGETDWKLIAINVNDPEASKFH
;
A
#
# COMPACT_ATOMS: atom_id res chain seq x y z
N ILE A 1 6.78 -3.68 -4.74
CA ILE A 1 8.22 -3.97 -4.50
C ILE A 1 8.52 -5.31 -5.17
N ALA A 2 9.65 -5.53 -5.84
CA ALA A 2 9.91 -6.81 -6.51
C ALA A 2 10.35 -7.90 -5.51
N THR A 3 9.41 -8.65 -4.97
CA THR A 3 9.67 -9.67 -3.92
C THR A 3 10.53 -10.85 -4.40
N LYS A 4 10.62 -11.08 -5.71
CA LYS A 4 11.33 -12.22 -6.33
C LYS A 4 12.72 -11.88 -6.87
N GLU A 5 13.19 -10.64 -6.73
CA GLU A 5 14.49 -10.18 -7.24
C GLU A 5 15.44 -9.83 -6.07
N PRO A 6 16.76 -10.05 -6.22
CA PRO A 6 17.74 -9.67 -5.22
C PRO A 6 17.63 -8.18 -4.86
N LEU A 7 17.69 -7.86 -3.56
CA LEU A 7 17.56 -6.50 -3.02
C LEU A 7 16.20 -5.82 -3.28
N ASN A 8 15.23 -6.56 -3.81
CA ASN A 8 13.83 -6.16 -3.94
C ASN A 8 13.60 -4.76 -4.54
N PRO A 9 14.07 -4.47 -5.78
CA PRO A 9 13.93 -3.16 -6.39
C PRO A 9 12.45 -2.77 -6.60
N ILE A 10 12.17 -1.47 -6.65
CA ILE A 10 10.88 -0.96 -7.10
C ILE A 10 10.85 -0.98 -8.62
N LYS A 11 9.97 -1.80 -9.20
CA LYS A 11 9.76 -1.89 -10.65
C LYS A 11 8.29 -1.71 -11.01
N GLN A 12 8.00 -1.36 -12.26
CA GLN A 12 6.63 -1.29 -12.74
C GLN A 12 6.08 -2.70 -12.95
N ASP A 13 4.83 -2.92 -12.55
CA ASP A 13 4.14 -4.19 -12.79
C ASP A 13 3.88 -4.41 -14.28
N VAL A 14 3.93 -5.67 -14.71
CA VAL A 14 3.72 -6.11 -16.10
C VAL A 14 2.60 -7.14 -16.10
N LYS A 15 1.53 -6.84 -16.82
CA LYS A 15 0.39 -7.74 -17.01
C LYS A 15 0.22 -8.02 -18.50
N ASP A 16 0.11 -9.30 -18.86
CA ASP A 16 -0.03 -9.75 -20.26
C ASP A 16 1.08 -9.20 -21.20
N GLY A 17 2.32 -9.15 -20.68
CA GLY A 17 3.49 -8.65 -21.41
C GLY A 17 3.53 -7.14 -21.62
N LYS A 18 2.59 -6.37 -21.04
CA LYS A 18 2.52 -4.91 -21.14
C LYS A 18 2.66 -4.26 -19.78
N LEU A 19 3.22 -3.05 -19.76
CA LEU A 19 3.28 -2.22 -18.57
C LEU A 19 1.86 -1.97 -18.04
N ARG A 20 1.62 -2.30 -16.77
CA ARG A 20 0.33 -2.08 -16.12
C ARG A 20 0.21 -0.62 -15.68
N TYR A 21 -0.96 -0.04 -15.92
CA TYR A 21 -1.38 1.27 -15.43
C TYR A 21 -2.74 1.14 -14.75
N VAL A 22 -2.95 1.89 -13.67
CA VAL A 22 -4.27 2.00 -13.04
C VAL A 22 -5.11 3.02 -13.83
N ALA A 23 -6.38 2.70 -14.05
CA ALA A 23 -7.30 3.57 -14.75
C ALA A 23 -7.77 4.74 -13.87
N ASN A 24 -8.17 5.85 -14.49
CA ASN A 24 -8.91 6.90 -13.77
C ASN A 24 -10.36 6.44 -13.59
N ILE A 25 -10.85 6.45 -12.35
CA ILE A 25 -12.24 6.13 -12.02
C ILE A 25 -12.87 7.39 -11.46
N PHE A 26 -13.83 7.99 -12.18
CA PHE A 26 -14.45 9.25 -11.80
C PHE A 26 -15.00 9.19 -10.35
N PRO A 27 -14.72 10.22 -9.50
CA PRO A 27 -14.08 11.51 -9.79
C PRO A 27 -12.55 11.54 -9.64
N HIS A 28 -11.91 10.38 -9.47
CA HIS A 28 -10.51 10.25 -9.10
C HIS A 28 -9.56 10.15 -10.30
N LYS A 29 -8.32 10.61 -10.12
CA LYS A 29 -7.23 10.54 -11.10
C LYS A 29 -6.07 9.73 -10.53
N GLY A 30 -5.81 8.56 -11.11
CA GLY A 30 -4.78 7.63 -10.64
C GLY A 30 -4.97 7.25 -9.17
N TYR A 31 -3.86 7.06 -8.45
CA TYR A 31 -3.86 6.95 -7.00
C TYR A 31 -4.12 8.31 -6.37
N ILE A 32 -5.04 8.35 -5.40
CA ILE A 32 -5.42 9.58 -4.69
C ILE A 32 -4.66 9.81 -3.38
N TRP A 33 -3.68 8.94 -3.10
CA TRP A 33 -2.76 9.00 -1.95
C TRP A 33 -1.35 8.64 -2.40
N ASN A 34 -0.34 8.98 -1.59
CA ASN A 34 0.98 8.38 -1.75
C ASN A 34 0.87 6.91 -1.34
N TYR A 35 1.10 6.01 -2.29
CA TYR A 35 0.87 4.57 -2.10
C TYR A 35 2.20 3.82 -1.97
N GLY A 36 2.28 2.94 -0.98
CA GLY A 36 3.46 2.13 -0.70
C GLY A 36 3.16 1.01 0.27
N ALA A 37 4.18 0.55 1.00
CA ALA A 37 4.06 -0.55 1.94
C ALA A 37 4.99 -0.35 3.14
N LEU A 38 4.74 -1.06 4.26
CA LEU A 38 5.70 -1.10 5.38
C LEU A 38 6.77 -2.18 5.14
N PRO A 39 8.07 -1.85 5.24
CA PRO A 39 9.12 -2.86 5.14
C PRO A 39 9.05 -3.84 6.31
N GLN A 40 9.62 -5.04 6.14
CA GLN A 40 9.65 -6.10 7.16
C GLN A 40 8.26 -6.59 7.61
N THR A 41 7.28 -6.50 6.72
CA THR A 41 5.93 -7.06 6.90
C THR A 41 5.62 -8.02 5.76
N TRP A 42 4.65 -8.91 5.97
CA TRP A 42 4.17 -9.83 4.95
C TRP A 42 2.76 -10.31 5.29
N GLU A 43 1.84 -10.16 4.34
CA GLU A 43 0.54 -10.81 4.33
C GLU A 43 0.70 -12.29 3.96
N ASP A 44 0.71 -13.17 4.98
CA ASP A 44 1.00 -14.60 4.80
C ASP A 44 -0.08 -15.31 3.96
N PRO A 45 0.25 -15.83 2.76
CA PRO A 45 -0.72 -16.49 1.88
C PRO A 45 -1.13 -17.88 2.37
N HIS A 46 -0.48 -18.41 3.41
CA HIS A 46 -0.78 -19.72 3.99
C HIS A 46 -1.62 -19.62 5.26
N ARG A 47 -1.92 -18.40 5.72
CA ARG A 47 -2.67 -18.17 6.94
C ARG A 47 -3.95 -17.41 6.65
N LYS A 48 -5.07 -18.02 7.02
CA LYS A 48 -6.39 -17.37 6.94
C LYS A 48 -6.51 -16.31 8.03
N ASP A 49 -6.80 -15.08 7.62
CA ASP A 49 -7.12 -14.00 8.56
C ASP A 49 -8.54 -14.19 9.12
N LYS A 50 -8.73 -13.83 10.39
CA LYS A 50 -9.99 -14.03 11.10
C LYS A 50 -11.06 -12.99 10.76
N SER A 51 -10.65 -11.81 10.29
CA SER A 51 -11.53 -10.67 10.01
C SER A 51 -12.10 -10.75 8.60
N THR A 52 -11.31 -11.23 7.65
CA THR A 52 -11.69 -11.34 6.22
C THR A 52 -12.11 -12.75 5.81
N ASP A 53 -11.72 -13.78 6.57
CA ASP A 53 -11.85 -15.19 6.19
C ASP A 53 -11.10 -15.54 4.88
N CYS A 54 -10.03 -14.81 4.56
CA CYS A 54 -9.17 -15.00 3.38
C CYS A 54 -7.69 -15.15 3.77
N CYS A 55 -6.87 -15.78 2.93
CA CYS A 55 -5.41 -15.78 3.09
C CYS A 55 -4.80 -14.45 2.63
N GLY A 56 -3.60 -14.10 3.08
CA GLY A 56 -2.89 -12.90 2.64
C GLY A 56 -2.54 -12.89 1.15
N ASP A 57 -2.35 -11.71 0.57
CA ASP A 57 -2.03 -11.48 -0.85
C ASP A 57 -0.56 -11.75 -1.23
N ASN A 58 0.24 -12.23 -0.27
CA ASN A 58 1.65 -12.56 -0.44
C ASN A 58 2.59 -11.37 -0.68
N ASP A 59 2.20 -10.15 -0.31
CA ASP A 59 3.03 -8.95 -0.39
C ASP A 59 3.22 -8.28 1.00
N PRO A 60 4.14 -7.29 1.14
CA PRO A 60 4.21 -6.47 2.34
C PRO A 60 2.93 -5.65 2.53
N ILE A 61 2.53 -5.38 3.78
CA ILE A 61 1.27 -4.68 4.07
C ILE A 61 1.24 -3.28 3.44
N ASP A 62 0.12 -2.96 2.80
CA ASP A 62 -0.05 -1.74 2.02
C ASP A 62 -0.37 -0.51 2.89
N VAL A 63 0.06 0.65 2.41
CA VAL A 63 -0.09 1.94 3.08
C VAL A 63 -0.59 3.00 2.10
N CYS A 64 -1.69 3.65 2.48
CA CYS A 64 -2.16 4.91 1.92
C CYS A 64 -1.72 6.07 2.81
N GLU A 65 -0.70 6.81 2.39
CA GLU A 65 -0.22 8.01 3.10
C GLU A 65 -0.98 9.26 2.60
N ILE A 66 -1.65 9.95 3.52
CA ILE A 66 -2.69 10.95 3.23
C ILE A 66 -2.21 12.41 3.34
N GLY A 67 -0.92 12.63 3.55
CA GLY A 67 -0.32 13.95 3.68
C GLY A 67 -0.45 14.78 2.40
N SER A 68 -0.28 16.09 2.59
CA SER A 68 -0.43 17.10 1.54
C SER A 68 0.66 17.07 0.47
N LYS A 69 1.84 16.52 0.78
CA LYS A 69 2.99 16.46 -0.12
C LYS A 69 2.91 15.22 -1.02
N VAL A 70 3.03 15.41 -2.34
CA VAL A 70 3.27 14.29 -3.27
C VAL A 70 4.72 13.81 -3.15
N LEU A 71 4.90 12.54 -2.81
CA LEU A 71 6.21 11.92 -2.59
C LEU A 71 6.77 11.28 -3.86
N SER A 72 8.09 11.20 -3.95
CA SER A 72 8.79 10.51 -5.05
C SER A 72 8.80 9.00 -4.81
N ARG A 73 8.78 8.22 -5.90
CA ARG A 73 8.90 6.76 -5.84
C ARG A 73 10.21 6.35 -5.16
N GLY A 74 10.13 5.51 -4.13
CA GLY A 74 11.29 5.02 -3.38
C GLY A 74 11.71 5.88 -2.19
N GLU A 75 10.99 6.98 -1.91
CA GLU A 75 11.16 7.69 -0.64
C GLU A 75 10.81 6.78 0.55
N VAL A 76 11.63 6.83 1.60
CA VAL A 76 11.36 6.20 2.89
C VAL A 76 10.97 7.31 3.86
N VAL A 77 9.74 7.26 4.36
CA VAL A 77 9.17 8.30 5.21
C VAL A 77 8.70 7.72 6.54
N HIS A 78 8.83 8.51 7.60
CA HIS A 78 8.23 8.18 8.89
C HIS A 78 6.76 8.58 8.85
N VAL A 79 5.89 7.66 9.25
CA VAL A 79 4.44 7.86 9.25
C VAL A 79 3.85 7.50 10.60
N LYS A 80 2.72 8.11 10.93
CA LYS A 80 1.84 7.69 12.01
C LYS A 80 0.67 6.91 11.40
N ILE A 81 0.38 5.73 11.95
CA ILE A 81 -0.78 4.93 11.55
C ILE A 81 -2.02 5.49 12.24
N LEU A 82 -3.07 5.75 11.45
CA LEU A 82 -4.34 6.32 11.90
C LEU A 82 -5.47 5.29 11.92
N GLY A 83 -5.33 4.22 11.16
CA GLY A 83 -6.34 3.17 11.04
C GLY A 83 -6.02 2.19 9.93
N VAL A 84 -6.98 1.33 9.63
CA VAL A 84 -6.83 0.27 8.62
C VAL A 84 -8.17 -0.04 7.97
N LEU A 85 -8.14 -0.37 6.68
CA LEU A 85 -9.26 -0.93 5.93
C LEU A 85 -8.98 -2.40 5.57
N ALA A 86 -9.95 -3.28 5.84
CA ALA A 86 -9.93 -4.68 5.43
C ALA A 86 -10.42 -4.81 3.98
N LEU A 87 -9.52 -4.65 2.99
CA LEU A 87 -9.89 -4.93 1.60
C LEU A 87 -9.79 -6.45 1.35
N ILE A 88 -10.75 -6.98 0.61
CA ILE A 88 -10.66 -8.30 0.00
C ILE A 88 -10.45 -8.08 -1.49
N ASP A 89 -9.22 -8.21 -1.99
CA ASP A 89 -8.91 -8.12 -3.42
C ASP A 89 -8.90 -9.51 -4.03
N GLN A 90 -9.83 -9.79 -4.93
CA GLN A 90 -9.90 -11.06 -5.66
C GLN A 90 -9.89 -12.34 -4.77
N GLY A 91 -10.37 -12.23 -3.53
CA GLY A 91 -10.43 -13.34 -2.57
C GLY A 91 -9.22 -13.45 -1.64
N GLU A 92 -8.33 -12.47 -1.66
CA GLU A 92 -7.15 -12.35 -0.79
C GLU A 92 -7.35 -11.22 0.22
N THR A 93 -6.81 -11.40 1.43
CA THR A 93 -6.72 -10.37 2.46
C THR A 93 -5.66 -9.37 2.05
N ASP A 94 -6.08 -8.12 1.92
CA ASP A 94 -5.24 -7.04 1.42
C ASP A 94 -5.42 -5.80 2.32
N TRP A 95 -4.75 -5.80 3.48
CA TRP A 95 -4.93 -4.73 4.46
C TRP A 95 -4.37 -3.40 3.94
N LYS A 96 -5.20 -2.35 3.96
CA LYS A 96 -4.77 -0.98 3.62
C LYS A 96 -4.64 -0.14 4.88
N LEU A 97 -3.40 0.08 5.33
CA LEU A 97 -3.14 1.01 6.43
C LEU A 97 -3.39 2.45 5.97
N ILE A 98 -4.06 3.23 6.80
CA ILE A 98 -4.21 4.67 6.61
C ILE A 98 -3.17 5.35 7.49
N ALA A 99 -2.30 6.14 6.89
CA ALA A 99 -1.18 6.77 7.58
C ALA A 99 -1.00 8.22 7.16
N ILE A 100 -0.31 9.00 7.98
CA ILE A 100 0.10 10.37 7.64
C ILE A 100 1.59 10.55 7.95
N ASN A 101 2.31 11.22 7.06
CA ASN A 101 3.71 11.59 7.27
C ASN A 101 3.85 12.43 8.56
N VAL A 102 4.77 12.06 9.43
CA VAL A 102 4.96 12.77 10.72
C VAL A 102 5.39 14.23 10.56
N ASN A 103 5.93 14.58 9.40
CA ASN A 103 6.33 15.94 9.05
C ASN A 103 5.25 16.74 8.29
N ASP A 104 4.08 16.15 8.05
CA ASP A 104 2.97 16.90 7.45
C ASP A 104 2.49 17.99 8.43
N PRO A 105 2.17 19.22 7.96
CA PRO A 105 1.69 20.30 8.83
C PRO A 105 0.44 19.95 9.65
N GLU A 106 -0.38 19.01 9.18
CA GLU A 106 -1.59 18.57 9.87
C GLU A 106 -1.39 17.31 10.72
N ALA A 107 -0.20 16.69 10.69
CA ALA A 107 0.06 15.44 11.38
C ALA A 107 -0.28 15.48 12.88
N SER A 108 -0.09 16.64 13.53
CA SER A 108 -0.41 16.83 14.96
C SER A 108 -1.90 16.84 15.28
N LYS A 109 -2.78 17.06 14.29
CA LYS A 109 -4.25 17.08 14.45
C LYS A 109 -4.89 15.71 14.41
N PHE A 110 -4.19 14.72 13.87
CA PHE A 110 -4.62 13.32 13.84
C PHE A 110 -3.94 12.57 15.00
N HIS A 111 -4.57 11.54 15.57
CA HIS A 111 -4.01 10.76 16.68
C HIS A 111 -4.09 9.27 16.41
#